data_AF-A0A4Y3G364-F1
#
_entry.id   AF-A0A4Y3G364-F1
#
_cell.length_a   1.000
_cell.length_b   1.000
_cell.length_c   1.000
_cell.angle_alpha   90.00
_cell.angle_beta   90.00
_cell.angle_gamma   90.00
#
_symmetry.space_group_name_H-M   'P 1'
#
loop_
_entity.id
_entity.type
_entity.pdbx_description
1 polymer ?
#
loop_
_entity_poly.entity_id
_entity_poly.type
_entity_poly.pdbx_seq_one_letter_code
_entity_poly.pdbx_strand_id
1 'polypeptide(L)' 'MNQYSDILYFSKNPTFTTGAYKKEVKKKLAKQDFDLLYDQKKGGLYLNENGSDKGFGDGGIIAILKGAPELTSGNLEFV' A
#
# COMPACT_ATOMS: atom_id res chain seq x y z
N MET A 1 8.39 -40.37 -11.90
CA MET A 1 7.28 -39.90 -11.05
C MET A 1 7.91 -39.44 -9.74
N ASN A 2 8.06 -38.12 -9.54
CA ASN A 2 8.21 -37.49 -8.24
C ASN A 2 7.96 -35.99 -8.42
N GLN A 3 6.71 -35.63 -8.15
CA GLN A 3 6.21 -34.26 -8.09
C GLN A 3 6.29 -33.83 -6.63
N TYR A 4 7.35 -33.11 -6.25
CA TYR A 4 7.29 -32.21 -5.09
C TYR A 4 7.80 -30.86 -5.59
N SER A 5 6.86 -30.25 -6.29
CA SER A 5 6.84 -28.92 -6.86
C SER A 5 7.25 -27.84 -5.86
N ASP A 6 8.17 -27.00 -6.32
CA ASP A 6 8.31 -25.58 -6.03
C ASP A 6 7.72 -25.10 -4.70
N ILE A 7 8.59 -25.00 -3.70
CA ILE A 7 8.40 -24.07 -2.58
C ILE A 7 8.55 -22.65 -3.15
N LEU A 8 7.47 -22.18 -3.78
CA LEU A 8 7.29 -20.78 -4.17
C LEU A 8 7.21 -19.98 -2.88
N TYR A 9 8.36 -19.55 -2.37
CA TYR A 9 8.44 -18.36 -1.54
C TYR A 9 7.89 -17.22 -2.38
N PHE A 10 6.59 -16.98 -2.26
CA PHE A 10 5.93 -15.83 -2.86
C PHE A 10 6.46 -14.61 -2.12
N SER A 11 7.57 -14.06 -2.60
CA SER A 11 8.11 -12.78 -2.15
C SER A 11 7.13 -11.71 -2.64
N LYS A 12 6.01 -11.55 -1.94
CA LYS A 12 5.09 -10.43 -2.16
C LYS A 12 5.86 -9.19 -1.74
N ASN A 13 6.48 -8.51 -2.70
CA ASN A 13 7.03 -7.20 -2.45
C ASN A 13 5.86 -6.25 -2.22
N PRO A 14 5.81 -5.56 -1.07
CA PRO A 14 4.74 -4.63 -0.78
C PRO A 14 4.69 -3.53 -1.83
N THR A 15 3.49 -3.24 -2.29
CA THR A 15 3.21 -2.27 -3.35
C THR A 15 2.93 -0.91 -2.74
N PHE A 16 3.64 0.11 -3.25
CA PHE A 16 3.47 1.50 -2.85
C PHE A 16 2.73 2.29 -3.93
N THR A 17 1.69 3.03 -3.54
CA THR A 17 1.02 3.95 -4.45
C THR A 17 0.85 5.34 -3.85
N THR A 18 0.97 6.36 -4.70
CA THR A 18 0.65 7.73 -4.34
C THR A 18 -0.72 8.11 -4.90
N GLY A 19 -1.49 8.85 -4.10
CA GLY A 19 -2.81 9.30 -4.50
C GLY A 19 -3.06 10.73 -4.03
N ALA A 20 -3.31 11.62 -4.99
CA ALA A 20 -3.95 12.89 -4.67
C ALA A 20 -5.46 12.64 -4.51
N TYR A 21 -6.05 13.17 -3.44
CA TYR A 21 -7.50 13.32 -3.23
C TYR A 21 -8.31 12.14 -2.68
N LYS A 22 -9.04 12.44 -1.59
CA LYS A 22 -10.01 11.56 -0.87
C LYS A 22 -11.00 10.78 -1.74
N LYS A 23 -11.36 11.26 -2.94
CA LYS A 23 -12.32 10.59 -3.85
C LYS A 23 -11.63 9.60 -4.80
N GLU A 24 -10.49 9.96 -5.36
CA GLU A 24 -9.72 9.10 -6.25
C GLU A 24 -8.97 8.03 -5.48
N VAL A 25 -8.40 8.41 -4.34
CA VAL A 25 -7.94 7.49 -3.30
C VAL A 25 -9.05 6.50 -2.97
N LYS A 26 -10.25 6.92 -2.55
CA LYS A 26 -11.36 5.97 -2.26
C LYS A 26 -11.75 5.07 -3.43
N LYS A 27 -11.65 5.53 -4.69
CA LYS A 27 -11.90 4.70 -5.87
C LYS A 27 -10.78 3.69 -6.12
N LYS A 28 -9.51 4.07 -5.90
CA LYS A 28 -8.35 3.18 -5.95
C LYS A 28 -8.38 2.17 -4.78
N LEU A 29 -8.65 2.65 -3.56
CA LEU A 29 -8.89 1.88 -2.33
C LEU A 29 -10.02 0.85 -2.46
N ALA A 30 -11.02 1.10 -3.30
CA ALA A 30 -12.15 0.19 -3.49
C ALA A 30 -11.92 -0.86 -4.58
N LYS A 31 -10.79 -0.84 -5.29
CA LYS A 31 -10.57 -1.68 -6.48
C LYS A 31 -9.15 -2.24 -6.65
N GLN A 32 -8.16 -1.80 -5.88
CA GLN A 32 -6.77 -2.20 -6.07
C GLN A 32 -6.18 -2.81 -4.80
N ASP A 33 -5.46 -3.93 -4.99
CA ASP A 33 -4.58 -4.56 -4.01
C ASP A 33 -3.30 -3.69 -3.92
N PHE A 34 -3.29 -2.72 -3.02
CA PHE A 34 -2.06 -2.01 -2.64
C PHE A 34 -1.84 -2.24 -1.15
N ASP A 35 -0.58 -2.32 -0.75
CA ASP A 35 -0.21 -2.53 0.65
C ASP A 35 -0.03 -1.18 1.37
N LEU A 36 0.54 -0.17 0.69
CA LEU A 36 0.72 1.19 1.21
C LEU A 36 0.17 2.27 0.28
N LEU A 37 -0.49 3.25 0.89
CA LEU A 37 -0.97 4.46 0.22
C LEU A 37 -0.43 5.71 0.90
N TYR A 38 0.13 6.62 0.10
CA TYR A 38 0.50 7.97 0.56
C TYR A 38 -0.44 9.05 0.01
N ASP A 39 -1.07 9.81 0.91
CA ASP A 39 -1.81 11.04 0.61
C ASP A 39 -0.84 12.24 0.61
N GLN A 40 -0.27 12.52 -0.56
CA GLN A 40 0.67 13.63 -0.77
C GLN A 40 0.06 15.02 -0.48
N LYS A 41 -1.27 15.16 -0.37
CA LYS A 41 -1.88 16.45 -0.01
C LYS A 41 -1.83 16.70 1.49
N LYS A 42 -1.84 15.63 2.30
CA LYS A 42 -1.92 15.71 3.76
C LYS A 42 -0.69 15.17 4.47
N GLY A 43 0.20 14.52 3.73
CA GLY A 43 1.30 13.76 4.29
C GLY A 43 0.88 12.45 4.97
N GLY A 44 -0.37 11.99 4.79
CA GLY A 44 -0.86 10.79 5.48
C GLY A 44 -0.36 9.51 4.81
N LEU A 45 0.26 8.61 5.56
CA LEU A 45 0.64 7.28 5.10
C LEU A 45 -0.33 6.24 5.70
N TYR A 46 -0.91 5.42 4.82
CA TYR A 46 -1.95 4.46 5.14
C TYR A 46 -1.46 3.05 4.79
N LEU A 47 -1.61 2.11 5.72
CA LEU A 47 -1.40 0.68 5.50
C LEU A 47 -2.74 0.00 5.24
N ASN A 48 -2.80 -0.81 4.18
CA ASN A 48 -3.95 -1.66 3.88
C ASN A 48 -3.59 -3.12 4.19
N GLU A 49 -4.13 -3.64 5.29
CA GLU A 49 -3.97 -5.03 5.68
C GLU A 49 -5.08 -5.93 5.12
N ASN A 50 -6.09 -5.33 4.48
CA ASN A 50 -7.22 -6.04 3.89
C ASN A 50 -6.93 -6.63 2.50
N GLY A 51 -5.74 -6.36 1.94
CA GLY A 51 -5.40 -6.73 0.57
C GLY A 51 -6.42 -6.19 -0.43
N SER A 52 -7.11 -7.11 -1.12
CA SER A 52 -8.13 -6.82 -2.14
C SER A 52 -9.53 -6.52 -1.58
N ASP A 53 -9.76 -6.74 -0.28
CA ASP A 53 -11.05 -6.48 0.34
C ASP A 53 -11.28 -4.98 0.60
N LYS A 54 -12.56 -4.56 0.56
CA LYS A 54 -12.92 -3.14 0.69
C LYS A 54 -12.58 -2.58 2.07
N GLY A 55 -11.68 -1.60 2.12
CA GLY A 55 -11.31 -0.91 3.36
C GLY A 55 -9.80 -0.97 3.57
N PHE A 56 -9.36 -0.73 4.81
CA PHE A 56 -7.96 -0.96 5.22
C PHE A 56 -7.81 -2.21 6.10
N GLY A 57 -8.90 -2.92 6.38
CA GLY A 57 -8.92 -4.02 7.35
C GLY A 57 -8.70 -3.45 8.75
N ASP A 58 -7.81 -4.10 9.51
CA ASP A 58 -7.25 -3.57 10.77
C ASP A 58 -6.17 -2.48 10.54
N GLY A 59 -5.77 -2.28 9.28
CA GLY A 59 -4.87 -1.22 8.88
C GLY A 59 -5.48 0.18 8.99
N GLY A 60 -4.69 1.20 8.66
CA GLY A 60 -5.11 2.59 8.78
C GLY A 60 -3.97 3.57 8.61
N ILE A 61 -4.13 4.80 9.13
CA ILE A 61 -3.03 5.77 9.15
C ILE A 61 -1.95 5.26 10.09
N ILE A 62 -0.77 5.02 9.55
CA ILE A 62 0.40 4.61 10.34
C ILE A 62 1.36 5.78 10.59
N ALA A 63 1.34 6.81 9.73
CA ALA A 63 2.20 7.98 9.88
C ALA A 63 1.61 9.24 9.23
N ILE A 64 2.07 10.41 9.69
CA ILE A 64 1.80 11.70 9.07
C ILE A 64 3.14 12.43 8.86
N LEU A 65 3.53 12.60 7.60
CA LEU A 65 4.69 13.37 7.19
C LEU A 65 4.35 14.86 7.15
N LYS A 66 4.89 15.63 8.10
CA LYS A 66 4.70 17.08 8.16
C LYS A 66 5.23 17.75 6.90
N GLY A 67 4.47 18.74 6.39
CA GLY A 67 4.79 19.45 5.15
C GLY A 67 4.40 18.69 3.87
N ALA A 68 3.88 17.46 4.01
CA ALA A 68 3.43 16.63 2.90
C ALA A 68 4.47 16.55 1.76
N PRO A 69 5.71 16.10 2.06
CA PRO A 69 6.77 16.04 1.07
C PRO A 69 6.35 15.18 -0.12
N GLU A 70 6.92 15.47 -1.29
CA GLU A 70 6.79 14.57 -2.42
C GLU A 70 7.52 13.26 -2.10
N LEU A 71 6.80 12.14 -2.15
CA LEU A 71 7.35 10.81 -1.93
C LEU A 71 7.15 9.97 -3.19
N THR A 72 8.18 9.22 -3.53
CA THR A 72 8.18 8.20 -4.57
C THR A 72 8.53 6.85 -3.95
N SER A 73 8.40 5.77 -4.71
CA SER A 73 8.81 4.43 -4.26
C SER A 73 10.29 4.37 -3.88
N GLY A 74 11.16 5.22 -4.43
CA GLY A 74 12.57 5.30 -4.06
C GLY A 74 12.84 5.91 -2.68
N ASN A 75 11.84 6.47 -2.01
CA ASN A 75 11.97 7.05 -0.67
C ASN A 75 11.61 6.08 0.46
N LEU A 76 11.07 4.90 0.12
CA LEU A 76 10.60 3.91 1.07
C LEU A 76 11.32 2.59 0.81
N GLU A 77 12.05 2.11 1.80
CA GLU A 77 12.67 0.80 1.80
C GLU A 77 11.83 -0.14 2.65
N PHE A 78 11.50 -1.30 2.10
CA PHE A 78 10.80 -2.36 2.80
C PHE A 78 11.84 -3.40 3.22
N VAL A 79 12.05 -3.53 4.54
CA VAL A 79 13.04 -4.42 5.16
C VAL A 79 12.39 -5.62 5.81
#